data_AF-A0A2D9IPT8-F1
#
_entry.id   AF-A0A2D9IPT8-F1
#
_cell.length_a   1.000
_cell.length_b   1.000
_cell.length_c   1.000
_cell.angle_alpha   90.00
_cell.angle_beta   90.00
_cell.angle_gamma   90.00
#
_symmetry.space_group_name_H-M   'P 1'
#
loop_
_entity.id
_entity.type
_entity.pdbx_description
1 polymer ?
#
loop_
_entity_poly.entity_id
_entity_poly.type
_entity_poly.pdbx_seq_one_letter_code
_entity_poly.pdbx_strand_id
1 'polypeptide(L)'
;MLYVVMFKTTIINTFSSEDDCEMFIMVLKQQWPKYKDAVPESTLEIVKDIDMPNRMLALWTFKQQSDQKVISKIGEQIIVPYRDRLAPKTITYNWEVDQVLSLG
;
A
#
# COMPACT_ATOMS: atom_id res chain seq x y z
N MET A 1 -28.05 -1.65 11.03
CA MET A 1 -26.79 -1.93 10.31
C MET A 1 -26.14 -0.60 9.99
N LEU A 2 -24.94 -0.34 10.50
CA LEU A 2 -24.18 0.86 10.19
C LEU A 2 -23.24 0.53 9.02
N TYR A 3 -23.30 1.34 7.98
CA TYR A 3 -22.35 1.29 6.88
C TYR A 3 -21.23 2.27 7.19
N VAL A 4 -19.99 1.79 7.14
CA VAL A 4 -18.81 2.65 7.19
C VAL A 4 -18.16 2.58 5.83
N VAL A 5 -18.05 3.73 5.16
CA VAL A 5 -17.29 3.83 3.93
C VAL A 5 -15.81 3.85 4.30
N MET A 6 -15.05 2.94 3.70
CA MET A 6 -13.60 2.89 3.80
C MET A 6 -13.00 3.09 2.42
N PHE A 7 -11.86 3.76 2.36
CA PHE A 7 -11.12 3.96 1.12
C PHE A 7 -9.92 3.03 1.11
N LYS A 8 -9.66 2.37 -0.03
CA LYS A 8 -8.50 1.49 -0.17
C LYS A 8 -7.65 1.88 -1.35
N THR A 9 -6.34 1.74 -1.19
CA THR A 9 -5.39 1.85 -2.31
C THR A 9 -4.58 0.58 -2.37
N THR A 10 -4.68 -0.14 -3.49
CA THR A 10 -3.91 -1.35 -3.75
C THR A 10 -2.80 -1.01 -4.74
N ILE A 11 -1.55 -1.28 -4.37
CA ILE A 11 -0.39 -1.13 -5.27
C ILE A 11 0.24 -2.50 -5.43
N ILE A 12 0.21 -3.01 -6.66
CA ILE A 12 0.82 -4.27 -7.04
C ILE A 12 2.11 -3.95 -7.80
N ASN A 13 3.22 -4.52 -7.36
CA ASN A 13 4.50 -4.43 -8.06
C ASN A 13 4.93 -5.82 -8.46
N THR A 14 5.27 -6.01 -9.73
CA THR A 14 5.92 -7.20 -10.26
C THR A 14 7.33 -6.82 -10.71
N PHE A 15 8.33 -7.32 -10.00
CA PHE A 15 9.76 -7.07 -10.22
C PHE A 15 10.37 -8.06 -11.22
N SER A 16 11.58 -7.78 -11.69
CA SER A 16 12.37 -8.70 -12.53
C SER A 16 12.77 -9.98 -11.79
N SER A 17 12.96 -9.89 -10.47
CA SER A 17 13.43 -11.00 -9.63
C SER A 17 12.73 -11.02 -8.27
N GLU A 18 12.85 -12.16 -7.58
CA GLU A 18 12.45 -12.30 -6.17
C GLU A 18 13.31 -11.40 -5.27
N ASP A 19 14.62 -11.36 -5.49
CA ASP A 19 15.55 -10.55 -4.68
C ASP A 19 15.20 -9.05 -4.75
N ASP A 20 14.88 -8.52 -5.94
CA ASP A 20 14.43 -7.14 -6.11
C ASP A 20 13.13 -6.87 -5.32
N CYS A 21 12.20 -7.83 -5.36
CA CYS A 21 10.94 -7.76 -4.63
C CYS A 21 11.19 -7.73 -3.11
N GLU A 22 12.04 -8.62 -2.60
CA GLU A 22 12.38 -8.68 -1.18
C GLU A 22 13.11 -7.43 -0.71
N MET A 23 14.09 -6.95 -1.48
CA MET A 23 14.80 -5.71 -1.19
C MET A 23 13.82 -4.54 -1.11
N PHE A 24 12.87 -4.44 -2.04
CA PHE A 24 11.86 -3.39 -2.01
C PHE A 24 10.92 -3.49 -0.80
N ILE A 25 10.47 -4.71 -0.45
CA ILE A 25 9.65 -4.96 0.75
C ILE A 25 10.39 -4.52 2.01
N MET A 26 11.70 -4.81 2.12
CA MET A 26 12.52 -4.39 3.25
C MET A 26 12.59 -2.86 3.36
N VAL A 27 12.82 -2.17 2.24
CA VAL A 27 12.83 -0.69 2.18
C VAL A 27 11.47 -0.12 2.63
N LEU A 28 10.37 -0.66 2.10
CA LEU A 28 9.01 -0.24 2.49
C LEU A 28 8.77 -0.38 4.00
N LYS A 29 9.10 -1.56 4.56
CA LYS A 29 8.93 -1.84 6.00
C LYS A 29 9.78 -0.93 6.89
N GLN A 30 10.96 -0.49 6.42
CA GLN A 30 11.83 0.42 7.15
C GLN A 30 11.38 1.89 7.07
N GLN A 31 10.89 2.32 5.90
CA GLN A 31 10.49 3.72 5.71
C GLN A 31 9.12 4.02 6.28
N TRP A 32 8.15 3.11 6.12
CA TRP A 32 6.76 3.38 6.47
C TRP A 32 6.53 3.84 7.93
N PRO A 33 7.11 3.19 8.96
CA PRO A 33 6.88 3.60 10.35
C PRO A 33 7.21 5.06 10.66
N LYS A 34 8.03 5.73 9.83
CA LYS A 34 8.40 7.15 9.98
C LYS A 34 7.29 8.11 9.55
N TYR A 35 6.28 7.63 8.83
CA TYR A 35 5.23 8.44 8.21
C TYR A 35 3.82 8.05 8.69
N LYS A 36 3.70 7.02 9.54
CA LYS A 36 2.41 6.54 10.06
C LYS A 36 1.60 7.64 10.74
N ASP A 37 2.26 8.60 11.39
CA ASP A 37 1.61 9.67 12.14
C ASP A 37 0.97 10.73 11.20
N ALA A 38 1.33 10.74 9.92
CA ALA A 38 0.69 11.61 8.92
C ALA A 38 -0.72 11.15 8.56
N VAL A 39 -1.04 9.86 8.80
CA VAL A 39 -2.35 9.24 8.52
C VAL A 39 -2.67 8.22 9.62
N PRO A 40 -2.91 8.68 10.87
CA PRO A 40 -2.90 7.84 12.07
C PRO A 40 -4.03 6.79 12.12
N GLU A 41 -5.10 6.99 11.37
CA GLU A 41 -6.23 6.06 11.28
C GLU A 41 -6.14 5.09 10.09
N SER A 42 -5.02 5.10 9.37
CA SER A 42 -4.79 4.22 8.23
C SER A 42 -4.06 2.93 8.61
N THR A 43 -4.27 1.88 7.83
CA THR A 43 -3.49 0.65 7.92
C THR A 43 -2.77 0.36 6.60
N LEU A 44 -1.58 -0.23 6.72
CA LEU A 44 -0.81 -0.76 5.61
C LEU A 44 -0.55 -2.25 5.83
N GLU A 45 -0.97 -3.07 4.87
CA GLU A 45 -0.61 -4.47 4.78
C GLU A 45 0.34 -4.66 3.59
N ILE A 46 1.48 -5.33 3.82
CA ILE A 46 2.44 -5.66 2.77
C ILE A 46 2.47 -7.17 2.64
N VAL A 47 2.03 -7.67 1.49
CA VAL A 47 1.87 -9.09 1.22
C VAL A 47 2.77 -9.47 0.05
N LYS A 48 3.61 -10.49 0.23
CA LYS A 48 4.34 -11.13 -0.86
C LYS A 48 3.46 -12.21 -1.46
N ASP A 49 3.44 -12.30 -2.78
CA ASP A 49 2.68 -13.33 -3.46
C ASP A 49 3.37 -14.69 -3.33
N ILE A 50 2.58 -15.73 -3.02
CA ILE A 50 3.10 -17.08 -2.79
C ILE A 50 3.37 -17.80 -4.12
N ASP A 51 2.55 -17.53 -5.14
CA ASP A 51 2.65 -18.19 -6.45
C ASP A 51 3.59 -17.44 -7.40
N MET A 52 3.80 -16.14 -7.16
CA MET A 52 4.70 -15.28 -7.95
C MET A 52 5.67 -14.51 -7.02
N PRO A 53 6.79 -15.11 -6.59
CA PRO A 53 7.64 -14.54 -5.54
C PRO A 53 8.28 -13.19 -5.88
N ASN A 54 8.37 -12.84 -7.17
CA ASN A 54 8.75 -11.51 -7.66
C ASN A 54 7.61 -10.47 -7.60
N ARG A 55 6.47 -10.80 -7.00
CA ARG A 55 5.29 -9.93 -6.88
C ARG A 55 4.97 -9.65 -5.42
N MET A 56 4.60 -8.40 -5.16
CA MET A 56 4.06 -7.96 -3.88
C MET A 56 2.84 -7.07 -4.06
N LEU A 57 2.03 -7.01 -3.01
CA LEU A 57 0.89 -6.13 -2.87
C LEU A 57 1.02 -5.28 -1.60
N ALA A 58 0.85 -3.98 -1.75
CA ALA A 58 0.68 -3.04 -0.65
C ALA A 58 -0.79 -2.63 -0.62
N LEU A 59 -1.49 -2.99 0.45
CA LEU A 59 -2.88 -2.63 0.68
C LEU A 59 -2.94 -1.54 1.74
N TRP A 60 -3.37 -0.37 1.30
CA TRP A 60 -3.76 0.70 2.19
C TRP A 60 -5.25 0.66 2.47
N THR A 61 -5.61 0.88 3.72
CA THR A 61 -6.99 1.15 4.13
C THR A 61 -7.04 2.46 4.90
N PHE A 62 -7.96 3.34 4.53
CA PHE A 62 -8.14 4.69 5.07
C PHE A 62 -9.59 4.90 5.48
N LYS A 63 -9.80 5.71 6.52
CA LYS A 63 -11.14 6.21 6.87
C LYS A 63 -11.55 7.42 6.04
N GLN A 64 -10.58 8.22 5.59
CA GLN A 64 -10.82 9.45 4.85
C GLN A 64 -10.14 9.40 3.48
N GLN A 65 -10.85 9.85 2.44
CA GLN A 65 -10.30 9.92 1.09
C GLN A 65 -9.13 10.90 0.97
N SER A 66 -9.08 11.94 1.80
CA SER A 66 -7.97 12.90 1.85
C SER A 66 -6.64 12.22 2.17
N ASP A 67 -6.66 11.17 3.00
CA ASP A 67 -5.46 10.46 3.45
C ASP A 67 -4.81 9.67 2.31
N GLN A 68 -5.58 9.21 1.32
CA GLN A 68 -5.04 8.63 0.08
C GLN A 68 -4.13 9.63 -0.66
N LYS A 69 -4.54 10.91 -0.70
CA LYS A 69 -3.75 11.97 -1.36
C LYS A 69 -2.48 12.30 -0.56
N VAL A 70 -2.56 12.26 0.77
CA VAL A 70 -1.39 12.47 1.64
C VAL A 70 -0.36 11.36 1.40
N ILE A 71 -0.79 10.10 1.43
CA ILE A 71 0.10 8.95 1.19
C ILE A 71 0.65 8.94 -0.24
N SER A 72 -0.13 9.29 -1.25
CA SER A 72 0.38 9.41 -2.63
C SER A 72 1.57 10.37 -2.69
N LYS A 73 1.43 11.57 -2.09
CA LYS A 73 2.51 12.58 -2.08
C LYS A 73 3.75 12.11 -1.31
N ILE A 74 3.57 11.50 -0.13
CA ILE A 74 4.68 10.94 0.64
C ILE A 74 5.38 9.83 -0.16
N GLY A 75 4.58 8.94 -0.78
CA GLY A 75 5.05 7.87 -1.64
C GLY A 75 5.88 8.38 -2.80
N GLU A 76 5.39 9.38 -3.53
CA GLU A 76 6.09 10.02 -4.66
C GLU A 76 7.46 10.58 -4.28
N GLN A 77 7.59 11.17 -3.09
CA GLN A 77 8.84 11.77 -2.64
C GLN A 77 9.86 10.74 -2.12
N ILE A 78 9.38 9.70 -1.44
CA ILE A 78 10.25 8.84 -0.64
C ILE A 78 10.32 7.42 -1.19
N ILE A 79 9.21 6.81 -1.57
CA ILE A 79 9.14 5.37 -1.91
C ILE A 79 9.31 5.13 -3.41
N VAL A 80 8.64 5.94 -4.23
CA VAL A 80 8.63 5.82 -5.69
C VAL A 80 10.05 5.87 -6.27
N PRO A 81 10.96 6.75 -5.82
CA PRO A 81 12.33 6.75 -6.34
C PRO A 81 13.08 5.44 -6.12
N TYR A 82 12.86 4.73 -5.00
CA TYR A 82 13.48 3.40 -4.79
C TYR A 82 12.81 2.33 -5.63
N ARG A 83 11.47 2.36 -5.73
CA ARG A 83 10.71 1.44 -6.56
C ARG A 83 11.17 1.52 -8.01
N ASP A 84 11.23 2.73 -8.56
CA ASP A 84 11.46 2.96 -9.99
C ASP A 84 12.89 2.60 -10.40
N ARG A 85 13.87 2.64 -9.47
CA ARG A 85 15.23 2.10 -9.68
C ARG A 85 15.23 0.59 -9.93
N LEU A 86 14.24 -0.13 -9.43
CA LEU A 86 14.06 -1.57 -9.62
C LEU A 86 13.13 -1.88 -10.80
N ALA A 87 12.63 -0.84 -11.48
CA ALA A 87 11.80 -0.91 -12.67
C ALA A 87 10.67 -1.98 -12.66
N PRO A 88 9.89 -2.14 -11.58
CA PRO A 88 8.80 -3.10 -11.58
C PRO A 88 7.68 -2.66 -12.54
N LYS A 89 6.90 -3.63 -13.01
CA LYS A 89 5.58 -3.33 -13.53
C LYS A 89 4.66 -3.01 -12.34
N THR A 90 4.16 -1.78 -12.28
CA THR A 90 3.27 -1.33 -11.21
C THR A 90 1.84 -1.18 -11.70
N ILE A 91 0.88 -1.65 -10.90
CA ILE A 91 -0.55 -1.41 -11.08
C ILE A 91 -1.09 -0.81 -9.78
N THR A 92 -1.86 0.28 -9.90
CA THR A 92 -2.51 0.94 -8.75
C THR A 92 -4.01 0.97 -8.94
N TYR A 93 -4.74 0.58 -7.90
CA TYR A 93 -6.19 0.67 -7.83
C TYR A 93 -6.61 1.48 -6.60
N ASN A 94 -7.61 2.34 -6.76
CA ASN A 94 -8.26 3.05 -5.67
C ASN A 94 -9.71 2.60 -5.59
N TRP A 95 -10.17 2.30 -4.37
CA TRP A 95 -11.47 1.73 -4.11
C TRP A 95 -12.19 2.53 -3.03
N GLU A 96 -13.50 2.60 -3.16
CA GLU A 96 -14.43 2.93 -2.09
C GLU A 96 -15.16 1.64 -1.72
N VAL A 97 -15.16 1.30 -0.44
CA VAL A 97 -15.65 0.02 0.05
C VAL A 97 -16.67 0.27 1.16
N ASP A 98 -17.91 -0.15 0.93
CA ASP A 98 -18.93 -0.21 1.96
C ASP A 98 -18.63 -1.35 2.93
N GLN A 99 -18.15 -1.02 4.12
CA GLN A 99 -17.92 -1.99 5.18
C GLN A 99 -19.17 -2.11 6.06
N VAL A 100 -19.77 -3.29 6.05
CA VAL A 100 -20.89 -3.63 6.92
C VAL A 100 -20.36 -4.04 8.29
N LEU A 101 -20.67 -3.25 9.32
CA LEU A 101 -20.47 -3.66 10.70
C LEU A 101 -21.74 -4.37 11.19
N SER A 102 -21.68 -5.69 11.27
CA SER A 102 -22.67 -6.46 12.03
C SER A 102 -22.37 -6.27 13.51
N LEU A 103 -23.19 -5.46 14.19
CA LEU A 103 -23.24 -5.48 15.65
C LEU A 103 -23.90 -6.81 16.02
N GLY A 104 -23.10 -7.71 16.59
CA GLY A 104 -23.60 -8.93 17.23
C GLY A 104 -24.45 -8.59 18.45
#